data_AF-A0A5K3FMA3-F1
#
_entry.id   AF-A0A5K3FMA3-F1
#
_cell.length_a   1.000
_cell.length_b   1.000
_cell.length_c   1.000
_cell.angle_alpha   90.00
_cell.angle_beta   90.00
_cell.angle_gamma   90.00
#
_symmetry.space_group_name_H-M   'P 1'
#
loop_
_entity.id
_entity.type
_entity.pdbx_description
1 polymer ?
#
loop_
_entity_poly.entity_id
_entity_poly.type
_entity_poly.pdbx_seq_one_letter_code
_entity_poly.pdbx_strand_id
1 'polypeptide(L)'
;MRMCLFQLGFPKDKAHRLHIRVGQCLLRLNHVEDARQHFERALDQLTSSGPSTSKLLSLARSGLVECQEGSTTSAPPPAWQCVRAPQPVLTADEDENGTPEMCHLVAAASNTVRLRNAGSERGWTLELTRDVSVGDVLLVDRPYASRLNKECFFTHCYHCYTRCQNLRPCTGCSQVGFCSESCAEKACSSPSSPAHGLGRHCYECDSLLPCLLLDNYAGWPKSSSESIGGTDVAHLAFACVADTDSNSLLDFVCRTGRYQDTSGHQAFVGAVARATPPAVFDPGDYASAAWLVANTEHRSPADLWQRTVAAVFLTYCLSIGGYPLTWFEDCGLVCDAPSPQNRRPDRLPASWAAACLLYHLQSVPSNAHSYAETLFPSHDDLRCAEVRALASCLYPSLSLVNHSCDPVVVRNCAANATCSLTALRPLAAGSELLDCYCAHYALQCRAERQAAIASQYCFVCACDACTHNWPGLSAEPLPGTRIFLKCPRCSKRFSLAEAKCTNCGDNAGRKRYTELVEVELPRRLEMSLSGHVTGNSLAWSRTLLEELAELLSRPAPAWDMGQELYKILLTLADGNWCMEPTTP
;
A
#
# COMPACT_ATOMS: atom_id res chain seq x y z
N MET A 1 1.66 19.93 -19.34
CA MET A 1 2.37 20.72 -20.37
C MET A 1 1.59 21.91 -20.98
N ARG A 2 0.25 21.92 -21.03
CA ARG A 2 -0.51 22.69 -22.06
C ARG A 2 -0.66 24.21 -21.87
N MET A 3 -0.60 24.76 -20.65
CA MET A 3 -0.56 26.22 -20.42
C MET A 3 0.83 26.76 -20.07
N CYS A 4 1.77 25.87 -19.72
CA CYS A 4 3.06 26.27 -19.18
C CYS A 4 4.03 26.78 -20.27
N LEU A 5 3.97 26.28 -21.51
CA LEU A 5 4.92 26.67 -22.56
C LEU A 5 4.80 28.16 -22.96
N PHE A 6 3.60 28.74 -22.99
CA PHE A 6 3.44 30.18 -23.24
C PHE A 6 3.95 31.05 -22.09
N GLN A 7 3.93 30.54 -20.86
CA GLN A 7 4.44 31.21 -19.67
C GLN A 7 5.95 31.03 -19.48
N LEU A 8 6.53 29.94 -20.01
CA LEU A 8 7.96 29.57 -19.88
C LEU A 8 8.85 30.14 -21.01
N GLY A 9 8.43 31.22 -21.67
CA GLY A 9 9.26 31.91 -22.67
C GLY A 9 9.41 31.18 -24.01
N PHE A 10 8.44 30.36 -24.43
CA PHE A 10 8.47 29.74 -25.75
C PHE A 10 8.60 30.81 -26.86
N PRO A 11 9.45 30.60 -27.89
CA PRO A 11 9.71 31.62 -28.91
C PRO A 11 8.41 32.08 -29.59
N LYS A 12 8.13 33.39 -29.51
CA LYS A 12 6.87 33.99 -30.02
C LYS A 12 6.69 33.76 -31.53
N ASP A 13 7.79 33.70 -32.28
CA ASP A 13 7.84 33.39 -33.71
C ASP A 13 7.40 31.95 -34.05
N LYS A 14 7.37 31.04 -33.06
CA LYS A 14 6.95 29.63 -33.22
C LYS A 14 5.60 29.31 -32.57
N ALA A 15 4.92 30.31 -31.98
CA ALA A 15 3.66 30.14 -31.26
C ALA A 15 2.59 29.40 -32.06
N HIS A 16 2.52 29.63 -33.38
CA HIS A 16 1.58 28.97 -34.29
C HIS A 16 1.70 27.43 -34.27
N ARG A 17 2.92 26.88 -34.11
CA ARG A 17 3.14 25.42 -34.02
C ARG A 17 2.53 24.84 -32.75
N LEU A 18 2.64 25.58 -31.65
CA LEU A 18 2.06 25.19 -30.37
C LEU A 18 0.53 25.25 -30.45
N HIS A 19 -0.03 26.32 -31.03
CA HIS A 19 -1.46 26.43 -31.28
C HIS A 19 -2.01 25.28 -32.12
N ILE A 20 -1.36 24.89 -33.23
CA ILE A 20 -1.74 23.71 -34.03
C ILE A 20 -1.74 22.44 -33.18
N ARG A 21 -0.67 22.22 -32.40
CA ARG A 21 -0.57 21.01 -31.58
C ARG A 21 -1.62 20.98 -30.48
N VAL A 22 -1.92 22.11 -29.86
CA VAL A 22 -2.98 22.25 -28.86
C VAL A 22 -4.35 22.00 -29.47
N GLY A 23 -4.65 22.58 -30.64
CA GLY A 23 -5.90 22.34 -31.37
C GLY A 23 -6.11 20.85 -31.69
N GLN A 24 -5.08 20.18 -32.23
CA GLN A 24 -5.13 18.73 -32.50
C GLN A 24 -5.40 17.91 -31.23
N CYS A 25 -4.77 18.30 -30.12
CA CYS A 25 -4.98 17.62 -28.85
C CYS A 25 -6.39 17.83 -28.28
N LEU A 26 -6.96 19.03 -28.43
CA LEU A 26 -8.30 19.37 -27.96
C LEU A 26 -9.38 18.66 -28.79
N LEU A 27 -9.19 18.54 -30.11
CA LEU A 27 -10.01 17.69 -30.98
C LEU A 27 -10.05 16.25 -30.47
N ARG A 28 -8.90 15.67 -30.13
CA ARG A 28 -8.81 14.31 -29.59
C ARG A 28 -9.46 14.15 -28.22
N LEU A 29 -9.61 15.24 -27.45
CA LEU A 29 -10.32 15.26 -26.17
C LEU A 29 -11.80 15.65 -26.33
N ASN A 30 -12.31 15.80 -27.55
CA ASN A 30 -13.67 16.26 -27.85
C ASN A 30 -14.01 17.67 -27.33
N HIS A 31 -13.00 18.51 -27.07
CA HIS A 31 -13.16 19.93 -26.74
C HIS A 31 -13.14 20.76 -28.03
N VAL A 32 -14.18 20.58 -28.85
CA VAL A 32 -14.22 21.07 -30.24
C VAL A 32 -14.08 22.59 -30.33
N GLU A 33 -14.76 23.33 -29.45
CA GLU A 33 -14.77 24.79 -29.50
C GLU A 33 -13.42 25.40 -29.11
N ASP A 34 -12.77 24.87 -28.07
CA ASP A 34 -11.41 25.28 -27.70
C ASP A 34 -10.41 24.92 -28.81
N ALA A 35 -10.56 23.73 -29.42
CA ALA A 35 -9.71 23.31 -30.52
C ALA A 35 -9.78 24.29 -31.70
N ARG A 36 -11.00 24.70 -32.07
CA ARG A 36 -11.28 25.67 -33.12
C ARG A 36 -10.57 26.99 -32.86
N GLN A 37 -10.70 27.55 -31.67
CA GLN A 37 -10.01 28.79 -31.28
C GLN A 37 -8.48 28.69 -31.41
N HIS A 38 -7.91 27.53 -31.05
CA HIS A 38 -6.47 27.32 -31.19
C HIS A 38 -6.03 27.21 -32.65
N PHE A 39 -6.80 26.58 -33.54
CA PHE A 39 -6.48 26.55 -34.96
C PHE A 39 -6.64 27.91 -35.65
N GLU A 40 -7.66 28.69 -35.29
CA GLU A 40 -7.84 30.08 -35.77
C GLU A 40 -6.63 30.94 -35.37
N ARG A 41 -6.23 30.91 -34.10
CA ARG A 41 -5.02 31.61 -33.61
C ARG A 41 -3.73 31.17 -34.31
N ALA A 42 -3.63 29.90 -34.69
CA ALA A 42 -2.48 29.43 -35.48
C ALA A 42 -2.48 30.02 -36.89
N LEU A 43 -3.64 30.13 -37.54
CA LEU A 43 -3.77 30.71 -38.88
C LEU A 43 -3.48 32.21 -38.90
N ASP A 44 -3.95 32.94 -37.89
CA ASP A 44 -3.68 34.38 -37.74
C ASP A 44 -2.18 34.67 -37.63
N GLN A 45 -1.43 33.77 -36.98
CA GLN A 45 0.02 33.87 -36.80
C GLN A 45 0.82 33.34 -38.00
N LEU A 46 0.19 32.62 -38.93
CA LEU A 46 0.81 32.06 -40.14
C LEU A 46 0.64 33.02 -41.33
N THR A 47 1.33 34.16 -41.29
CA THR A 47 1.46 35.04 -42.45
C THR A 47 2.50 34.46 -43.42
N SER A 48 2.08 34.04 -44.62
CA SER A 48 2.91 33.48 -45.72
C SER A 48 4.28 34.16 -45.86
N SER A 49 5.41 33.46 -45.91
CA SER A 49 5.87 32.72 -47.10
C SER A 49 7.06 31.79 -46.77
N GLY A 50 6.96 30.51 -47.12
CA GLY A 50 8.04 29.51 -47.01
C GLY A 50 7.49 28.07 -47.09
N PRO A 51 8.25 27.08 -47.61
CA PRO A 51 7.76 25.70 -47.77
C PRO A 51 7.40 25.00 -46.45
N SER A 52 8.04 25.37 -45.33
CA SER A 52 7.64 24.89 -43.98
C SER A 52 6.31 25.48 -43.51
N THR A 53 5.90 26.63 -44.03
CA THR A 53 4.70 27.38 -43.63
C THR A 53 3.45 26.80 -44.30
N SER A 54 3.56 26.26 -45.52
CA SER A 54 2.40 25.67 -46.24
C SER A 54 1.88 24.39 -45.56
N LYS A 55 2.77 23.54 -45.02
CA LYS A 55 2.40 22.33 -44.29
C LYS A 55 1.69 22.64 -42.96
N LEU A 56 2.10 23.71 -42.29
CA LEU A 56 1.47 24.15 -41.04
C LEU A 56 0.11 24.80 -41.30
N LEU A 57 -0.01 25.58 -42.37
CA LEU A 57 -1.29 26.12 -42.85
C LEU A 57 -2.27 24.99 -43.19
N SER A 58 -1.81 23.94 -43.89
CA SER A 58 -2.68 22.80 -44.21
C SER A 58 -3.12 22.05 -42.95
N LEU A 59 -2.22 21.86 -41.98
CA LEU A 59 -2.54 21.22 -40.70
C LEU A 59 -3.58 22.01 -39.90
N ALA A 60 -3.45 23.34 -39.83
CA ALA A 60 -4.39 24.19 -39.11
C ALA A 60 -5.78 24.23 -39.79
N ARG A 61 -5.81 24.31 -41.14
CA ARG A 61 -7.07 24.27 -41.90
C ARG A 61 -7.78 22.92 -41.80
N SER A 62 -7.02 21.82 -41.90
CA SER A 62 -7.56 20.46 -41.68
C SER A 62 -8.21 20.34 -40.30
N GLY A 63 -7.54 20.84 -39.26
CA GLY A 63 -8.08 20.86 -37.91
C GLY A 63 -9.39 21.65 -37.78
N LEU A 64 -9.56 22.77 -38.49
CA LEU A 64 -10.83 23.50 -38.50
C LEU A 64 -11.96 22.75 -39.20
N VAL A 65 -11.66 22.06 -40.30
CA VAL A 65 -12.64 21.20 -40.99
C VAL A 65 -13.07 20.07 -40.05
N GLU A 66 -12.13 19.42 -39.37
CA GLU A 66 -12.43 18.39 -38.36
C GLU A 66 -13.27 18.93 -37.19
N CYS A 67 -13.14 20.22 -36.83
CA CYS A 67 -13.99 20.86 -35.82
C CYS A 67 -15.44 21.08 -36.33
N GLN A 68 -15.62 21.31 -37.63
CA GLN A 68 -16.93 21.58 -38.25
C GLN A 68 -17.73 20.31 -38.54
N GLU A 69 -17.05 19.20 -38.87
CA GLU A 69 -17.69 17.94 -39.24
C GLU A 69 -18.30 17.18 -38.07
N GLY A 70 -18.07 17.62 -36.82
CA GLY A 70 -18.66 17.04 -35.61
C GLY A 70 -18.22 15.59 -35.40
N SER A 71 -17.28 15.35 -34.48
CA SER A 71 -16.90 13.99 -34.11
C SER A 71 -18.11 13.26 -33.48
N THR A 72 -18.82 12.46 -34.28
CA THR A 72 -19.97 11.63 -33.87
C THR A 72 -19.57 10.24 -33.40
N THR A 73 -18.28 9.98 -33.24
CA THR A 73 -17.83 8.78 -32.54
C THR A 73 -17.69 9.14 -31.08
N SER A 74 -18.49 8.50 -30.21
CA SER A 74 -18.13 8.40 -28.80
C SER A 74 -16.69 7.91 -28.78
N ALA A 75 -15.75 8.76 -28.37
CA ALA A 75 -14.35 8.38 -28.35
C ALA A 75 -14.27 7.06 -27.56
N PRO A 76 -13.59 6.02 -28.08
CA PRO A 76 -13.34 4.84 -27.28
C PRO A 76 -12.76 5.30 -25.94
N PRO A 77 -13.08 4.61 -24.83
CA PRO A 77 -12.51 4.96 -23.54
C PRO A 77 -11.00 5.14 -23.68
N PRO A 78 -10.41 6.13 -23.01
CA PRO A 78 -9.02 6.47 -23.22
C PRO A 78 -8.19 5.20 -23.06
N ALA A 79 -7.31 4.96 -24.02
CA ALA A 79 -6.46 3.79 -24.07
C ALA A 79 -5.59 3.64 -22.80
N TRP A 80 -5.45 4.73 -22.04
CA TRP A 80 -4.83 4.79 -20.72
C TRP A 80 -5.86 5.15 -19.64
N GLN A 81 -5.83 4.46 -18.52
CA GLN A 81 -6.65 4.76 -17.33
C GLN A 81 -5.80 4.66 -16.06
N CYS A 82 -6.09 5.49 -15.06
CA CYS A 82 -5.54 5.38 -13.72
C CYS A 82 -6.68 5.56 -12.73
N VAL A 83 -7.09 4.46 -12.13
CA VAL A 83 -8.14 4.44 -11.11
C VAL A 83 -7.49 4.39 -9.75
N ARG A 84 -7.98 5.29 -8.89
CA ARG A 84 -7.67 5.35 -7.46
C ARG A 84 -9.00 5.37 -6.73
N ALA A 85 -9.45 4.21 -6.30
CA ALA A 85 -10.74 4.07 -5.63
C ALA A 85 -10.78 4.94 -4.36
N PRO A 86 -11.93 5.52 -4.01
CA PRO A 86 -12.07 6.24 -2.75
C PRO A 86 -11.83 5.31 -1.56
N GLN A 87 -11.54 5.90 -0.41
CA GLN A 87 -11.35 5.14 0.83
C GLN A 87 -12.67 4.44 1.21
N PRO A 88 -12.64 3.16 1.61
CA PRO A 88 -13.83 2.48 2.11
C PRO A 88 -14.35 3.18 3.37
N VAL A 89 -15.67 3.30 3.48
CA VAL A 89 -16.31 3.82 4.69
C VAL A 89 -16.56 2.65 5.63
N LEU A 90 -16.01 2.73 6.84
CA LEU A 90 -16.37 1.81 7.91
C LEU A 90 -17.81 2.13 8.33
N THR A 91 -18.71 1.17 8.21
CA THR A 91 -20.05 1.27 8.77
C THR A 91 -19.95 1.08 10.29
N ALA A 92 -20.30 2.11 11.06
CA ALA A 92 -20.42 1.96 12.50
C ALA A 92 -21.69 1.17 12.83
N ASP A 93 -21.56 0.11 13.64
CA ASP A 93 -22.71 -0.56 14.25
C ASP A 93 -23.18 0.29 15.44
N GLU A 94 -24.50 0.52 15.57
CA GLU A 94 -25.11 1.39 16.61
C GLU A 94 -25.07 0.80 18.04
N ASP A 95 -24.50 -0.39 18.22
CA ASP A 95 -24.47 -1.07 19.52
C ASP A 95 -23.25 -0.63 20.37
N GLU A 96 -23.41 0.48 21.10
CA GLU A 96 -22.44 1.03 22.07
C GLU A 96 -22.34 0.26 23.41
N ASN A 97 -22.95 -0.91 23.55
CA ASN A 97 -22.93 -1.69 24.81
C ASN A 97 -21.76 -2.68 24.91
N GLY A 98 -20.56 -2.26 24.50
CA GLY A 98 -19.33 -3.05 24.61
C GLY A 98 -18.71 -2.99 26.01
N THR A 99 -18.04 -4.08 26.42
CA THR A 99 -17.13 -4.05 27.57
C THR A 99 -15.99 -3.06 27.32
N PRO A 100 -15.47 -2.34 28.34
CA PRO A 100 -14.36 -1.41 28.15
C PRO A 100 -13.16 -2.13 27.53
N GLU A 101 -12.80 -1.77 26.30
CA GLU A 101 -11.61 -2.30 25.65
C GLU A 101 -10.36 -1.68 26.28
N MET A 102 -9.32 -2.49 26.43
CA MET A 102 -8.01 -2.04 26.91
C MET A 102 -7.36 -1.04 25.94
N CYS A 103 -7.73 -1.08 24.66
CA CYS A 103 -7.15 -0.29 23.59
C CYS A 103 -8.20 -0.07 22.49
N HIS A 104 -8.57 1.18 22.23
CA HIS A 104 -9.49 1.56 21.16
C HIS A 104 -8.76 1.68 19.81
N LEU A 105 -9.14 0.88 18.81
CA LEU A 105 -8.55 0.88 17.47
C LEU A 105 -9.31 1.85 16.54
N VAL A 106 -8.70 3.00 16.20
CA VAL A 106 -9.36 4.02 15.35
C VAL A 106 -9.57 3.53 13.90
N ALA A 107 -8.71 2.64 13.43
CA ALA A 107 -8.78 2.06 12.07
C ALA A 107 -9.83 0.95 11.92
N ALA A 108 -10.50 0.53 12.99
CA ALA A 108 -11.49 -0.54 12.99
C ALA A 108 -12.90 0.03 13.11
N ALA A 109 -13.89 -0.66 12.53
CA ALA A 109 -15.28 -0.40 12.90
C ALA A 109 -15.48 -0.76 14.39
N SER A 110 -16.23 0.07 15.12
CA SER A 110 -16.52 -0.15 16.54
C SER A 110 -16.98 -1.58 16.80
N ASN A 111 -16.42 -2.22 17.83
CA ASN A 111 -16.78 -3.57 18.26
C ASN A 111 -16.69 -4.65 17.17
N THR A 112 -15.84 -4.49 16.14
CA THR A 112 -15.58 -5.54 15.12
C THR A 112 -14.27 -6.28 15.37
N VAL A 113 -13.24 -5.56 15.80
CA VAL A 113 -11.88 -6.09 16.01
C VAL A 113 -11.32 -5.56 17.31
N ARG A 114 -10.66 -6.43 18.09
CA ARG A 114 -9.95 -6.05 19.32
C ARG A 114 -8.51 -6.52 19.30
N LEU A 115 -7.66 -5.78 20.02
CA LEU A 115 -6.27 -6.14 20.25
C LEU A 115 -6.16 -7.21 21.34
N ARG A 116 -5.39 -8.27 21.08
CA ARG A 116 -5.18 -9.41 22.01
C ARG A 116 -3.69 -9.74 22.13
N ASN A 117 -3.22 -10.01 23.34
CA ASN A 117 -1.88 -10.58 23.55
C ASN A 117 -1.93 -12.11 23.39
N ALA A 118 -1.27 -12.64 22.36
CA ALA A 118 -1.21 -14.07 22.04
C ALA A 118 0.01 -14.79 22.65
N GLY A 119 0.67 -14.17 23.65
CA GLY A 119 1.82 -14.74 24.36
C GLY A 119 3.17 -14.35 23.76
N SER A 120 4.25 -14.82 24.37
CA SER A 120 5.63 -14.41 24.03
C SER A 120 6.08 -14.83 22.63
N GLU A 121 5.57 -15.95 22.09
CA GLU A 121 5.97 -16.45 20.77
C GLU A 121 5.26 -15.73 19.61
N ARG A 122 4.03 -15.26 19.84
CA ARG A 122 3.16 -14.70 18.78
C ARG A 122 2.90 -13.20 18.95
N GLY A 123 3.25 -12.64 20.11
CA GLY A 123 3.09 -11.23 20.41
C GLY A 123 1.64 -10.77 20.42
N TRP A 124 1.44 -9.52 20.02
CA TRP A 124 0.13 -8.90 19.88
C TRP A 124 -0.52 -9.26 18.54
N THR A 125 -1.83 -9.44 18.55
CA THR A 125 -2.61 -9.80 17.36
C THR A 125 -4.00 -9.16 17.41
N LEU A 126 -4.71 -9.23 16.28
CA LEU A 126 -6.10 -8.79 16.18
C LEU A 126 -7.05 -9.99 16.18
N GLU A 127 -8.14 -9.86 16.93
CA GLU A 127 -9.18 -10.87 17.08
C GLU A 127 -10.55 -10.26 16.79
N LEU A 128 -11.43 -11.01 16.14
CA LEU A 128 -12.82 -10.61 15.91
C LEU A 128 -13.65 -10.67 17.20
N THR A 129 -14.52 -9.69 17.37
CA THR A 129 -15.50 -9.63 18.48
C THR A 129 -16.89 -10.09 18.07
N ARG A 130 -17.15 -10.21 16.76
CA ARG A 130 -18.39 -10.73 16.19
C ARG A 130 -18.13 -11.63 14.98
N ASP A 131 -19.15 -12.36 14.54
CA ASP A 131 -19.10 -13.09 13.29
C ASP A 131 -19.05 -12.11 12.10
N VAL A 132 -18.31 -12.48 11.07
CA VAL A 132 -18.15 -11.68 9.84
C VAL A 132 -18.29 -12.55 8.60
N SER A 133 -18.77 -11.95 7.52
CA SER A 133 -19.01 -12.60 6.22
C SER A 133 -17.90 -12.29 5.22
N VAL A 134 -17.90 -12.99 4.09
CA VAL A 134 -16.94 -12.70 3.02
C VAL A 134 -17.15 -11.28 2.52
N GLY A 135 -16.08 -10.52 2.36
CA GLY A 135 -16.13 -9.16 1.84
C GLY A 135 -16.45 -8.07 2.85
N ASP A 136 -16.65 -8.40 4.13
CA ASP A 136 -16.72 -7.41 5.20
C ASP A 136 -15.38 -6.67 5.33
N VAL A 137 -15.43 -5.34 5.40
CA VAL A 137 -14.25 -4.50 5.63
C VAL A 137 -14.02 -4.39 7.13
N LEU A 138 -12.92 -4.98 7.61
CA LEU A 138 -12.63 -5.12 9.04
C LEU A 138 -11.78 -3.97 9.58
N LEU A 139 -10.85 -3.47 8.76
CA LEU A 139 -9.96 -2.35 9.08
C LEU A 139 -9.80 -1.44 7.86
N VAL A 140 -9.68 -0.14 8.09
CA VAL A 140 -9.26 0.86 7.09
C VAL A 140 -8.15 1.68 7.72
N ASP A 141 -6.92 1.44 7.27
CA ASP A 141 -5.72 2.05 7.84
C ASP A 141 -5.12 3.08 6.88
N ARG A 142 -4.55 4.13 7.46
CA ARG A 142 -3.80 5.16 6.74
C ARG A 142 -2.36 5.12 7.23
N PRO A 143 -1.39 5.35 6.33
CA PRO A 143 0.00 5.21 6.72
C PRO A 143 0.36 6.36 7.64
N TYR A 144 1.07 6.03 8.71
CA TYR A 144 1.71 7.02 9.56
C TYR A 144 2.73 7.82 8.74
N ALA A 145 3.52 7.10 7.92
CA ALA A 145 4.46 7.63 6.96
C ALA A 145 4.48 6.76 5.69
N SER A 146 4.72 7.38 4.54
CA SER A 146 4.88 6.68 3.26
C SER A 146 5.86 7.37 2.33
N ARG A 147 6.61 6.59 1.53
CA ARG A 147 7.53 7.09 0.52
C ARG A 147 7.42 6.33 -0.79
N LEU A 148 7.37 7.11 -1.88
CA LEU A 148 7.30 6.57 -3.23
C LEU A 148 8.61 5.83 -3.54
N ASN A 149 8.53 4.71 -4.23
CA ASN A 149 9.70 3.97 -4.66
C ASN A 149 10.40 4.73 -5.79
N LYS A 150 11.72 4.62 -5.86
CA LYS A 150 12.57 5.37 -6.79
C LYS A 150 12.18 5.16 -8.26
N GLU A 151 11.77 3.96 -8.62
CA GLU A 151 11.33 3.58 -9.97
C GLU A 151 10.08 4.36 -10.40
N CYS A 152 9.33 4.90 -9.44
CA CYS A 152 8.07 5.59 -9.66
C CYS A 152 8.19 7.13 -9.67
N PHE A 153 9.33 7.73 -9.31
CA PHE A 153 9.51 9.18 -9.15
C PHE A 153 9.10 10.02 -10.36
N PHE A 154 9.32 9.50 -11.57
CA PHE A 154 9.02 10.21 -12.82
C PHE A 154 7.69 9.80 -13.46
N THR A 155 6.97 8.85 -12.85
CA THR A 155 5.72 8.31 -13.41
C THR A 155 4.51 8.56 -12.50
N HIS A 156 4.72 8.81 -11.21
CA HIS A 156 3.67 9.03 -10.23
C HIS A 156 3.87 10.35 -9.50
N CYS A 157 2.75 10.96 -9.08
CA CYS A 157 2.79 12.09 -8.17
C CYS A 157 3.48 11.69 -6.87
N TYR A 158 4.49 12.45 -6.45
CA TYR A 158 5.23 12.15 -5.23
C TYR A 158 4.37 12.22 -3.96
N HIS A 159 3.31 13.04 -3.98
CA HIS A 159 2.38 13.16 -2.86
C HIS A 159 1.31 12.06 -2.90
N CYS A 160 0.40 12.07 -3.89
CA CYS A 160 -0.77 11.20 -3.88
C CYS A 160 -0.60 9.84 -4.59
N TYR A 161 0.58 9.59 -5.18
CA TYR A 161 0.90 8.36 -5.91
C TYR A 161 0.02 8.05 -7.13
N THR A 162 -0.80 9.02 -7.58
CA THR A 162 -1.53 8.92 -8.84
C THR A 162 -0.55 8.96 -10.00
N ARG A 163 -0.68 8.00 -10.93
CA ARG A 163 0.12 7.97 -12.16
C ARG A 163 -0.18 9.21 -12.99
N CYS A 164 0.86 9.90 -13.44
CA CYS A 164 0.73 11.15 -14.17
C CYS A 164 1.80 11.26 -15.25
N GLN A 165 1.40 11.29 -16.51
CA GLN A 165 2.32 11.44 -17.64
C GLN A 165 2.98 12.81 -17.73
N ASN A 166 2.47 13.81 -17.01
CA ASN A 166 2.90 15.21 -17.09
C ASN A 166 3.07 15.82 -15.70
N LEU A 167 3.95 15.24 -14.89
CA LEU A 167 4.28 15.76 -13.57
C LEU A 167 4.82 17.21 -13.66
N ARG A 168 4.37 18.04 -12.73
CA ARG A 168 5.00 19.34 -12.44
C ARG A 168 6.26 19.06 -11.62
N PRO A 169 7.46 19.41 -12.09
CA PRO A 169 8.67 19.18 -11.32
C PRO A 169 8.63 19.96 -10.00
N CYS A 170 9.27 19.42 -8.97
CA CYS A 170 9.54 20.18 -7.76
C CYS A 170 10.34 21.45 -8.09
N THR A 171 10.09 22.53 -7.36
CA THR A 171 10.81 23.80 -7.54
C THR A 171 12.16 23.82 -6.81
N GLY A 172 12.33 22.99 -5.77
CA GLY A 172 13.58 22.88 -4.99
C GLY A 172 14.50 21.74 -5.41
N CYS A 173 14.01 20.75 -6.17
CA CYS A 173 14.86 19.64 -6.64
C CYS A 173 14.43 19.10 -8.01
N SER A 174 15.31 18.34 -8.66
CA SER A 174 15.07 17.70 -9.96
C SER A 174 14.59 16.24 -9.87
N GLN A 175 14.34 15.74 -8.65
CA GLN A 175 14.15 14.31 -8.41
C GLN A 175 12.70 13.84 -8.51
N VAL A 176 11.74 14.71 -8.18
CA VAL A 176 10.33 14.33 -8.02
C VAL A 176 9.41 15.34 -8.70
N GLY A 177 8.16 14.94 -8.91
CA GLY A 177 7.12 15.84 -9.40
C GLY A 177 5.72 15.53 -8.89
N PHE A 178 4.79 16.42 -9.20
CA PHE A 178 3.44 16.45 -8.64
C PHE A 178 2.38 16.52 -9.73
N CYS A 179 1.21 15.91 -9.52
CA CYS A 179 0.10 15.99 -10.47
C CYS A 179 -0.62 17.35 -10.47
N SER A 180 -0.51 18.12 -9.38
CA SER A 180 -1.17 19.41 -9.21
C SER A 180 -0.39 20.34 -8.30
N GLU A 181 -0.76 21.62 -8.29
CA GLU A 181 -0.23 22.62 -7.35
C GLU A 181 -0.54 22.28 -5.90
N SER A 182 -1.78 21.88 -5.62
CA SER A 182 -2.17 21.43 -4.29
C SER A 182 -1.32 20.26 -3.78
N CYS A 183 -0.96 19.29 -4.65
CA CYS A 183 -0.07 18.20 -4.24
C CYS A 183 1.36 18.68 -3.96
N ALA A 184 1.87 19.65 -4.74
CA ALA A 184 3.19 20.23 -4.50
C ALA A 184 3.22 20.99 -3.16
N GLU A 185 2.21 21.80 -2.89
CA GLU A 185 2.08 22.56 -1.64
C GLU A 185 2.00 21.64 -0.42
N LYS A 186 1.13 20.62 -0.48
CA LYS A 186 0.98 19.64 0.62
C LYS A 186 2.26 18.88 0.89
N ALA A 187 2.95 18.42 -0.16
CA ALA A 187 4.21 17.72 0.00
C ALA A 187 5.31 18.60 0.62
N CYS A 188 5.43 19.86 0.18
CA CYS A 188 6.49 20.76 0.62
C CYS A 188 6.17 21.53 1.92
N SER A 189 4.95 21.44 2.44
CA SER A 189 4.58 22.06 3.71
C SER A 189 5.14 21.30 4.92
N SER A 190 5.58 22.06 5.94
CA SER A 190 5.95 21.49 7.23
C SER A 190 4.75 20.81 7.91
N PRO A 191 4.97 19.82 8.79
CA PRO A 191 3.89 19.19 9.56
C PRO A 191 3.27 20.22 10.51
N SER A 192 2.15 20.82 10.14
CA SER A 192 1.41 21.79 10.99
C SER A 192 0.20 21.17 11.71
N SER A 193 -0.09 19.89 11.46
CA SER A 193 -1.23 19.14 11.98
C SER A 193 -0.97 17.63 11.81
N PRO A 194 -1.61 16.72 12.59
CA PRO A 194 -1.66 15.30 12.27
C PRO A 194 -2.39 15.08 10.94
N ALA A 195 -1.68 15.29 9.84
CA ALA A 195 -2.12 15.04 8.48
C ALA A 195 -1.26 13.92 7.92
N HIS A 196 -1.95 12.81 7.62
CA HIS A 196 -1.50 11.53 7.06
C HIS A 196 -0.14 11.65 6.35
N GLY A 197 0.85 10.82 6.71
CA GLY A 197 2.23 10.88 6.22
C GLY A 197 2.41 10.48 4.75
N LEU A 198 1.45 10.87 3.92
CA LEU A 198 1.36 10.69 2.50
C LEU A 198 2.40 11.57 1.79
N GLY A 199 3.51 10.97 1.35
CA GLY A 199 4.41 11.53 0.34
C GLY A 199 4.85 12.97 0.59
N ARG A 200 5.33 13.25 1.81
CA ARG A 200 5.91 14.56 2.17
C ARG A 200 7.32 14.70 1.62
N HIS A 201 7.67 15.93 1.25
CA HIS A 201 8.93 16.28 0.61
C HIS A 201 9.66 17.47 1.26
N CYS A 202 9.15 18.02 2.37
CA CYS A 202 9.71 19.24 2.99
C CYS A 202 11.15 19.08 3.52
N TYR A 203 11.44 18.02 4.28
CA TYR A 203 12.75 17.80 4.91
C TYR A 203 13.72 16.94 4.09
N GLU A 204 13.34 16.61 2.85
CA GLU A 204 14.10 15.74 1.94
C GLU A 204 14.30 16.37 0.56
N CYS A 205 13.88 17.64 0.39
CA CYS A 205 14.10 18.45 -0.80
C CYS A 205 15.57 18.89 -0.93
N ASP A 206 15.86 19.84 -1.82
CA ASP A 206 17.14 20.55 -1.94
C ASP A 206 18.36 19.63 -2.06
N SER A 207 18.21 18.59 -2.90
CA SER A 207 19.21 17.56 -3.22
C SER A 207 19.49 16.53 -2.12
N LEU A 208 18.72 16.50 -1.02
CA LEU A 208 18.87 15.49 0.03
C LEU A 208 18.29 14.13 -0.33
N LEU A 209 17.22 14.08 -1.13
CA LEU A 209 16.51 12.83 -1.44
C LEU A 209 17.45 11.68 -1.88
N PRO A 210 18.41 11.86 -2.80
CA PRO A 210 19.34 10.78 -3.17
C PRO A 210 20.21 10.27 -2.01
N CYS A 211 20.48 11.10 -0.99
CA CYS A 211 21.21 10.71 0.20
C CYS A 211 20.38 9.82 1.14
N LEU A 212 19.04 9.89 1.07
CA LEU A 212 18.16 9.09 1.91
C LEU A 212 17.95 7.66 1.37
N LEU A 213 18.20 7.47 0.08
CA LEU A 213 18.08 6.19 -0.63
C LEU A 213 19.35 5.35 -0.42
N LEU A 214 19.55 4.89 0.82
CA LEU A 214 20.73 4.13 1.22
C LEU A 214 20.62 2.68 0.73
N ASP A 215 21.28 2.36 -0.39
CA ASP A 215 21.39 1.00 -0.94
C ASP A 215 22.46 0.15 -0.22
N ASN A 216 23.50 0.81 0.28
CA ASN A 216 24.66 0.18 0.90
C ASN A 216 25.33 1.18 1.85
N TYR A 217 25.64 0.73 3.06
CA TYR A 217 26.43 1.52 3.99
C TYR A 217 27.92 1.33 3.66
N ALA A 218 28.69 2.40 3.53
CA ALA A 218 30.17 2.33 3.55
C ALA A 218 30.87 1.33 2.57
N GLY A 219 30.20 0.84 1.52
CA GLY A 219 30.81 -0.01 0.50
C GLY A 219 30.86 -1.51 0.79
N TRP A 220 30.03 -2.06 1.68
CA TRP A 220 29.98 -3.50 1.96
C TRP A 220 29.47 -4.32 0.74
N PRO A 221 30.01 -5.53 0.46
CA PRO A 221 29.63 -6.27 -0.75
C PRO A 221 28.14 -6.67 -0.79
N LYS A 222 27.49 -6.46 -1.94
CA LYS A 222 26.12 -6.94 -2.25
C LYS A 222 25.92 -8.46 -2.11
N SER A 223 27.01 -9.23 -2.04
CA SER A 223 26.98 -10.69 -1.91
C SER A 223 26.66 -11.19 -0.51
N SER A 224 26.67 -10.32 0.50
CA SER A 224 26.06 -10.64 1.79
C SER A 224 24.56 -10.34 1.70
N SER A 225 23.71 -11.28 2.11
CA SER A 225 22.28 -11.04 2.35
C SER A 225 22.02 -10.07 3.51
N GLU A 226 23.06 -9.36 3.97
CA GLU A 226 23.12 -8.43 5.09
C GLU A 226 23.12 -6.97 4.60
N SER A 227 22.49 -6.66 3.46
CA SER A 227 22.16 -5.27 3.11
C SER A 227 21.06 -4.80 4.07
N ILE A 228 21.49 -4.10 5.12
CA ILE A 228 20.71 -3.83 6.32
C ILE A 228 19.72 -2.69 6.09
N GLY A 229 18.59 -3.01 5.45
CA GLY A 229 17.51 -2.04 5.19
C GLY A 229 17.84 -1.10 4.04
N GLY A 230 17.74 -1.63 2.82
CA GLY A 230 17.94 -0.91 1.55
C GLY A 230 17.12 0.37 1.40
N THR A 231 17.16 0.95 0.19
CA THR A 231 16.69 2.32 -0.09
C THR A 231 15.35 2.67 0.55
N ASP A 232 14.38 1.77 0.42
CA ASP A 232 13.01 2.00 0.85
C ASP A 232 12.88 1.99 2.39
N VAL A 233 13.70 1.19 3.07
CA VAL A 233 13.71 1.12 4.54
C VAL A 233 14.31 2.39 5.12
N ALA A 234 15.47 2.82 4.63
CA ALA A 234 16.11 4.05 5.10
C ALA A 234 15.23 5.27 4.83
N HIS A 235 14.63 5.35 3.64
CA HIS A 235 13.76 6.45 3.26
C HIS A 235 12.48 6.51 4.09
N LEU A 236 11.82 5.37 4.31
CA LEU A 236 10.62 5.30 5.15
C LEU A 236 10.93 5.51 6.64
N ALA A 237 12.08 5.03 7.15
CA ALA A 237 12.49 5.28 8.52
C ALA A 237 12.77 6.78 8.75
N PHE A 238 13.41 7.44 7.79
CA PHE A 238 13.57 8.90 7.80
C PHE A 238 12.21 9.60 7.83
N ALA A 239 11.27 9.18 6.97
CA ALA A 239 9.92 9.72 6.92
C ALA A 239 9.17 9.62 8.24
N CYS A 240 9.29 8.51 8.98
CA CYS A 240 8.62 8.35 10.27
C CYS A 240 9.02 9.43 11.29
N VAL A 241 10.25 9.96 11.22
CA VAL A 241 10.69 11.04 12.10
C VAL A 241 10.43 12.41 11.46
N ALA A 242 10.79 12.58 10.19
CA ALA A 242 10.67 13.84 9.46
C ALA A 242 9.22 14.32 9.31
N ASP A 243 8.27 13.40 9.16
CA ASP A 243 6.85 13.73 9.00
C ASP A 243 6.17 14.02 10.35
N THR A 244 6.86 13.77 11.46
CA THR A 244 6.39 14.07 12.81
C THR A 244 6.70 15.52 13.17
N ASP A 245 5.73 16.27 13.66
CA ASP A 245 6.00 17.58 14.27
C ASP A 245 6.98 17.43 15.45
N SER A 246 8.03 18.25 15.45
CA SER A 246 9.12 18.16 16.42
C SER A 246 8.68 18.31 17.88
N ASN A 247 7.66 19.13 18.16
CA ASN A 247 7.14 19.28 19.52
C ASN A 247 6.34 18.06 19.94
N SER A 248 5.55 17.51 19.02
CA SER A 248 4.79 16.27 19.24
C SER A 248 5.72 15.07 19.46
N LEU A 249 6.81 14.97 18.69
CA LEU A 249 7.84 13.97 18.90
C LEU A 249 8.53 14.16 20.26
N LEU A 250 8.91 15.39 20.58
CA LEU A 250 9.55 15.72 21.85
C LEU A 250 8.64 15.42 23.06
N ASP A 251 7.35 15.71 22.94
CA ASP A 251 6.35 15.41 23.96
C ASP A 251 6.20 13.90 24.17
N PHE A 252 6.20 13.11 23.10
CA PHE A 252 6.15 11.65 23.23
C PHE A 252 7.42 11.10 23.91
N VAL A 253 8.58 11.55 23.44
CA VAL A 253 9.89 11.12 23.97
C VAL A 253 10.03 11.49 25.46
N CYS A 254 9.58 12.69 25.86
CA CYS A 254 9.63 13.15 27.25
C CYS A 254 8.45 12.67 28.11
N ARG A 255 7.44 12.02 27.53
CA ARG A 255 6.16 11.69 28.19
C ARG A 255 5.51 12.92 28.82
N THR A 256 5.35 13.97 28.03
CA THR A 256 4.66 15.21 28.43
C THR A 256 3.36 15.39 27.65
N GLY A 257 2.54 16.36 28.07
CA GLY A 257 1.26 16.65 27.44
C GLY A 257 0.35 15.42 27.41
N ARG A 258 -0.16 15.07 26.22
CA ARG A 258 -1.06 13.92 26.01
C ARG A 258 -0.40 12.54 26.12
N TYR A 259 0.93 12.47 26.31
CA TYR A 259 1.68 11.21 26.38
C TYR A 259 2.18 10.85 27.79
N GLN A 260 1.73 11.57 28.83
CA GLN A 260 2.18 11.36 30.21
C GLN A 260 2.01 9.91 30.70
N ASP A 261 0.90 9.27 30.32
CA ASP A 261 0.57 7.91 30.75
C ASP A 261 1.08 6.81 29.80
N THR A 262 1.88 7.18 28.78
CA THR A 262 2.41 6.19 27.85
C THR A 262 3.59 5.43 28.45
N SER A 263 3.82 4.22 27.97
CA SER A 263 4.97 3.39 28.34
C SER A 263 6.34 3.96 27.92
N GLY A 264 6.34 5.05 27.14
CA GLY A 264 7.53 5.67 26.57
C GLY A 264 7.99 5.05 25.25
N HIS A 265 8.93 5.72 24.59
CA HIS A 265 9.44 5.31 23.30
C HIS A 265 10.46 4.16 23.41
N GLN A 266 10.30 3.09 22.63
CA GLN A 266 11.14 1.88 22.68
C GLN A 266 12.65 2.16 22.52
N ALA A 267 13.04 3.19 21.77
CA ALA A 267 14.45 3.61 21.67
C ALA A 267 15.13 3.95 23.02
N PHE A 268 14.36 4.31 24.06
CA PHE A 268 14.92 4.72 25.36
C PHE A 268 14.59 3.74 26.49
N VAL A 269 13.45 3.04 26.41
CA VAL A 269 13.01 2.10 27.45
C VAL A 269 13.07 0.63 27.01
N GLY A 270 13.35 0.36 25.74
CA GLY A 270 13.38 -0.99 25.16
C GLY A 270 11.99 -1.59 24.96
N ALA A 271 11.95 -2.90 24.69
CA ALA A 271 10.73 -3.64 24.37
C ALA A 271 9.68 -3.66 25.50
N VAL A 272 10.04 -3.28 26.73
CA VAL A 272 9.09 -3.16 27.85
C VAL A 272 7.96 -2.18 27.54
N ALA A 273 8.19 -1.19 26.67
CA ALA A 273 7.14 -0.28 26.23
C ALA A 273 5.96 -1.00 25.54
N ARG A 274 6.20 -2.18 24.97
CA ARG A 274 5.19 -3.02 24.32
C ARG A 274 4.39 -3.89 25.29
N ALA A 275 4.67 -3.85 26.59
CA ALA A 275 3.90 -4.60 27.58
C ALA A 275 2.44 -4.13 27.67
N THR A 276 2.19 -2.84 27.40
CA THR A 276 0.86 -2.24 27.39
C THR A 276 0.70 -1.42 26.11
N PRO A 277 -0.37 -1.63 25.32
CA PRO A 277 -0.66 -0.82 24.15
C PRO A 277 -1.09 0.60 24.55
N PRO A 278 -0.98 1.58 23.65
CA PRO A 278 -1.67 2.86 23.79
C PRO A 278 -3.18 2.64 24.06
N ALA A 279 -3.77 3.45 24.93
CA ALA A 279 -5.21 3.39 25.21
C ALA A 279 -6.06 3.66 23.94
N VAL A 280 -5.54 4.50 23.05
CA VAL A 280 -6.07 4.73 21.70
C VAL A 280 -4.97 4.43 20.71
N PHE A 281 -5.22 3.48 19.81
CA PHE A 281 -4.32 3.13 18.72
C PHE A 281 -4.77 3.86 17.46
N ASP A 282 -4.30 5.09 17.33
CA ASP A 282 -4.57 5.96 16.17
C ASP A 282 -3.42 5.85 15.15
N PRO A 283 -3.68 5.44 13.90
CA PRO A 283 -2.67 5.42 12.83
C PRO A 283 -2.02 6.78 12.54
N GLY A 284 -2.66 7.89 12.89
CA GLY A 284 -2.11 9.24 12.76
C GLY A 284 -1.22 9.66 13.92
N ASP A 285 -1.13 8.86 14.98
CA ASP A 285 -0.37 9.14 16.18
C ASP A 285 1.01 8.46 16.15
N TYR A 286 2.06 9.23 16.47
CA TYR A 286 3.41 8.70 16.58
C TYR A 286 3.52 7.59 17.63
N ALA A 287 2.72 7.65 18.70
CA ALA A 287 2.72 6.62 19.74
C ALA A 287 2.40 5.23 19.17
N SER A 288 1.47 5.13 18.22
CA SER A 288 1.11 3.87 17.56
C SER A 288 2.26 3.33 16.69
N ALA A 289 2.90 4.21 15.90
CA ALA A 289 4.06 3.84 15.07
C ALA A 289 5.31 3.48 15.90
N ALA A 290 5.54 4.19 17.01
CA ALA A 290 6.63 3.95 17.94
C ALA A 290 6.39 2.75 18.88
N TRP A 291 5.21 2.17 18.85
CA TRP A 291 4.86 0.96 19.60
C TRP A 291 5.07 -0.33 18.80
N LEU A 292 5.23 -0.25 17.47
CA LEU A 292 5.42 -1.41 16.58
C LEU A 292 6.69 -2.24 16.89
N VAL A 293 6.76 -3.48 16.40
CA VAL A 293 7.84 -4.41 16.80
C VAL A 293 9.14 -4.04 16.10
N ALA A 294 10.26 -3.96 16.82
CA ALA A 294 11.58 -3.66 16.24
C ALA A 294 12.46 -4.90 16.02
N ASN A 295 12.11 -6.03 16.66
CA ASN A 295 12.89 -7.28 16.65
C ASN A 295 14.37 -7.06 17.04
N THR A 296 14.64 -6.10 17.93
CA THR A 296 16.01 -5.70 18.33
C THR A 296 16.81 -6.87 18.88
N GLU A 297 16.17 -7.73 19.67
CA GLU A 297 16.73 -8.91 20.32
C GLU A 297 17.13 -10.03 19.33
N HIS A 298 16.59 -10.01 18.11
CA HIS A 298 16.85 -11.01 17.08
C HIS A 298 17.92 -10.55 16.07
N ARG A 299 18.43 -9.32 16.22
CA ARG A 299 19.40 -8.71 15.30
C ARG A 299 20.83 -8.98 15.76
N SER A 300 21.72 -9.20 14.80
CA SER A 300 23.15 -9.37 15.10
C SER A 300 23.78 -8.02 15.49
N PRO A 301 24.88 -8.02 16.27
CA PRO A 301 25.63 -6.80 16.55
C PRO A 301 26.08 -6.06 15.28
N ALA A 302 26.37 -6.78 14.19
CA ALA A 302 26.72 -6.20 12.91
C ALA A 302 25.54 -5.47 12.26
N ASP A 303 24.32 -6.03 12.31
CA ASP A 303 23.08 -5.35 11.87
C ASP A 303 22.83 -4.07 12.65
N LEU A 304 22.89 -4.16 13.98
CA LEU A 304 22.66 -3.01 14.85
C LEU A 304 23.70 -1.90 14.64
N TRP A 305 24.97 -2.26 14.44
CA TRP A 305 26.03 -1.28 14.14
C TRP A 305 25.76 -0.52 12.84
N GLN A 306 25.42 -1.22 11.76
CA GLN A 306 25.15 -0.56 10.46
C GLN A 306 23.94 0.36 10.53
N ARG A 307 22.84 -0.07 11.18
CA ARG A 307 21.66 0.79 11.41
C ARG A 307 22.00 1.99 12.27
N THR A 308 22.93 1.86 13.22
CA THR A 308 23.39 2.98 14.05
C THR A 308 24.13 4.03 13.21
N VAL A 309 25.05 3.60 12.35
CA VAL A 309 25.75 4.51 11.42
C VAL A 309 24.75 5.20 10.48
N ALA A 310 23.78 4.45 9.96
CA ALA A 310 22.69 4.97 9.13
C ALA A 310 21.86 6.02 9.87
N ALA A 311 21.45 5.75 11.10
CA ALA A 311 20.66 6.65 11.92
C ALA A 311 21.39 7.98 12.17
N VAL A 312 22.68 7.92 12.49
CA VAL A 312 23.51 9.12 12.67
C VAL A 312 23.58 9.93 11.37
N PHE A 313 23.87 9.28 10.24
CA PHE A 313 23.91 9.94 8.94
C PHE A 313 22.57 10.58 8.56
N LEU A 314 21.47 9.84 8.71
CA LEU A 314 20.11 10.32 8.45
C LEU A 314 19.73 11.48 9.37
N THR A 315 20.24 11.52 10.61
CA THR A 315 20.05 12.66 11.53
C THR A 315 20.73 13.92 11.01
N TYR A 316 21.92 13.81 10.42
CA TYR A 316 22.56 14.94 9.74
C TYR A 316 21.74 15.40 8.54
N CYS A 317 21.24 14.47 7.70
CA CYS A 317 20.34 14.82 6.60
C CYS A 317 19.08 15.55 7.10
N LEU A 318 18.50 15.09 8.21
CA LEU A 318 17.31 15.68 8.81
C LEU A 318 17.58 17.12 9.27
N SER A 319 18.75 17.36 9.88
CA SER A 319 19.19 18.71 10.27
C SER A 319 19.43 19.62 9.06
N ILE A 320 20.07 19.11 8.00
CA ILE A 320 20.32 19.89 6.77
C ILE A 320 18.99 20.25 6.09
N GLY A 321 18.01 19.35 6.14
CA GLY A 321 16.65 19.59 5.65
C GLY A 321 15.87 20.65 6.45
N GLY A 322 16.43 21.14 7.57
CA GLY A 322 15.83 22.19 8.38
C GLY A 322 14.87 21.69 9.46
N TYR A 323 14.89 20.41 9.79
CA TYR A 323 14.14 19.91 10.95
C TYR A 323 14.71 20.54 12.23
N PRO A 324 13.86 21.01 13.16
CA PRO A 324 14.30 21.80 14.31
C PRO A 324 14.98 20.92 15.38
N LEU A 325 16.26 20.65 15.18
CA LEU A 325 17.12 19.92 16.09
C LEU A 325 18.05 20.87 16.87
N THR A 326 18.58 20.36 17.99
CA THR A 326 19.71 20.99 18.68
C THR A 326 20.88 20.02 18.76
N TRP A 327 22.06 20.52 18.39
CA TRP A 327 23.31 19.76 18.36
C TRP A 327 24.17 20.04 19.59
N PHE A 328 25.15 19.17 19.83
CA PHE A 328 25.95 19.06 21.04
C PHE A 328 26.65 20.34 21.52
N GLU A 329 26.90 21.31 20.63
CA GLU A 329 27.64 22.54 20.97
C GLU A 329 26.77 23.59 21.69
N ASP A 330 25.43 23.49 21.59
CA ASP A 330 24.50 24.52 22.08
C ASP A 330 23.85 24.19 23.44
N CYS A 331 24.01 22.97 23.94
CA CYS A 331 23.37 22.50 25.16
C CYS A 331 24.37 21.75 26.05
N GLY A 332 24.59 22.24 27.28
CA GLY A 332 25.18 21.45 28.37
C GLY A 332 24.33 20.24 28.81
N LEU A 333 23.35 19.82 27.99
CA LEU A 333 22.54 18.62 28.18
C LEU A 333 23.33 17.43 27.63
N VAL A 334 24.00 16.82 28.58
CA VAL A 334 24.66 15.52 28.49
C VAL A 334 23.68 14.47 27.94
N CYS A 335 24.30 13.44 27.36
CA CYS A 335 23.84 12.16 26.84
C CYS A 335 22.83 11.34 27.69
N ASP A 336 22.00 11.98 28.49
CA ASP A 336 21.02 11.34 29.34
C ASP A 336 19.79 10.96 28.52
N ALA A 337 19.31 9.74 28.76
CA ALA A 337 18.04 9.29 28.23
C ALA A 337 16.91 10.21 28.74
N PRO A 338 15.87 10.46 27.93
CA PRO A 338 14.69 11.18 28.38
C PRO A 338 14.09 10.46 29.58
N SER A 339 13.81 11.22 30.63
CA SER A 339 13.24 10.71 31.87
C SER A 339 12.11 11.64 32.33
N PRO A 340 11.03 11.13 32.96
CA PRO A 340 9.98 11.97 33.53
C PRO A 340 10.49 12.91 34.62
N GLN A 341 11.66 12.60 35.21
CA GLN A 341 12.30 13.46 36.20
C GLN A 341 13.13 14.59 35.56
N ASN A 342 13.49 14.48 34.29
CA ASN A 342 14.29 15.47 33.59
C ASN A 342 13.40 16.59 33.03
N ARG A 343 13.92 17.81 33.02
CA ARG A 343 13.22 18.94 32.39
C ARG A 343 13.14 18.71 30.88
N ARG A 344 11.93 18.80 30.32
CA ARG A 344 11.70 18.80 28.87
C ARG A 344 12.51 19.94 28.22
N PRO A 345 13.36 19.66 27.21
CA PRO A 345 14.10 20.71 26.52
C PRO A 345 13.18 21.54 25.61
N ASP A 346 13.68 22.68 25.13
CA ASP A 346 12.91 23.55 24.22
C ASP A 346 12.88 23.03 22.77
N ARG A 347 13.90 22.26 22.38
CA ARG A 347 14.04 21.64 21.05
C ARG A 347 14.53 20.19 21.19
N LEU A 348 14.26 19.39 20.17
CA LEU A 348 14.64 17.97 20.15
C LEU A 348 16.17 17.82 20.02
N PRO A 349 16.85 17.17 20.97
CA PRO A 349 18.27 16.85 20.84
C PRO A 349 18.51 15.93 19.64
N ALA A 350 19.55 16.20 18.84
CA ALA A 350 19.90 15.39 17.67
C ALA A 350 20.16 13.92 18.02
N SER A 351 20.74 13.64 19.20
CA SER A 351 20.96 12.27 19.69
C SER A 351 19.65 11.51 19.95
N TRP A 352 18.60 12.19 20.41
CA TRP A 352 17.28 11.57 20.61
C TRP A 352 16.58 11.30 19.28
N ALA A 353 16.69 12.23 18.32
CA ALA A 353 16.23 12.00 16.95
C ALA A 353 16.95 10.81 16.30
N ALA A 354 18.26 10.68 16.49
CA ALA A 354 19.05 9.55 16.03
C ALA A 354 18.58 8.22 16.67
N ALA A 355 18.25 8.21 17.96
CA ALA A 355 17.69 7.04 18.63
C ALA A 355 16.32 6.64 18.05
N CYS A 356 15.44 7.60 17.77
CA CYS A 356 14.16 7.35 17.08
C CYS A 356 14.35 6.81 15.66
N LEU A 357 15.29 7.38 14.89
CA LEU A 357 15.65 6.89 13.55
C LEU A 357 16.21 5.47 13.61
N LEU A 358 17.08 5.16 14.58
CA LEU A 358 17.60 3.81 14.79
C LEU A 358 16.49 2.82 15.12
N TYR A 359 15.51 3.21 15.93
CA TYR A 359 14.32 2.40 16.18
C TYR A 359 13.54 2.16 14.87
N HIS A 360 13.25 3.20 14.08
CA HIS A 360 12.49 3.02 12.83
C HIS A 360 13.25 2.22 11.78
N LEU A 361 14.58 2.34 11.70
CA LEU A 361 15.40 1.47 10.86
C LEU A 361 15.25 0.00 11.25
N GLN A 362 14.97 -0.32 12.52
CA GLN A 362 14.71 -1.68 12.97
C GLN A 362 13.24 -2.10 12.81
N SER A 363 12.28 -1.21 13.05
CA SER A 363 10.85 -1.54 13.01
C SER A 363 10.29 -1.56 11.59
N VAL A 364 10.72 -0.67 10.69
CA VAL A 364 10.22 -0.60 9.31
C VAL A 364 10.30 -1.95 8.57
N PRO A 365 11.44 -2.69 8.57
CA PRO A 365 11.53 -3.98 7.87
C PRO A 365 10.47 -5.03 8.27
N SER A 366 10.00 -4.96 9.53
CA SER A 366 9.07 -5.94 10.08
C SER A 366 7.60 -5.48 10.06
N ASN A 367 7.34 -4.20 9.76
CA ASN A 367 6.00 -3.61 9.85
C ASN A 367 5.56 -2.84 8.61
N ALA A 368 6.48 -2.46 7.72
CA ALA A 368 6.10 -1.73 6.52
C ALA A 368 5.41 -2.64 5.50
N HIS A 369 4.43 -2.09 4.80
CA HIS A 369 3.71 -2.74 3.74
C HIS A 369 3.89 -1.95 2.44
N SER A 370 3.96 -2.67 1.32
CA SER A 370 3.95 -2.04 0.00
C SER A 370 2.54 -1.54 -0.31
N TYR A 371 2.43 -0.25 -0.64
CA TYR A 371 1.27 0.29 -1.33
C TYR A 371 1.45 0.06 -2.83
N ALA A 372 0.47 -0.61 -3.43
CA ALA A 372 0.58 -1.11 -4.79
C ALA A 372 -0.60 -0.70 -5.67
N GLU A 373 -0.41 -0.85 -6.96
CA GLU A 373 -1.47 -0.84 -7.96
C GLU A 373 -1.39 -2.09 -8.83
N THR A 374 -2.50 -2.44 -9.48
CA THR A 374 -2.52 -3.48 -10.50
C THR A 374 -2.48 -2.86 -11.89
N LEU A 375 -1.54 -3.29 -12.71
CA LEU A 375 -1.43 -2.91 -14.11
C LEU A 375 -2.15 -3.94 -14.97
N PHE A 376 -3.12 -3.47 -15.75
CA PHE A 376 -3.82 -4.25 -16.75
C PHE A 376 -3.33 -3.86 -18.15
N PRO A 377 -2.61 -4.74 -18.86
CA PRO A 377 -2.16 -4.45 -20.23
C PRO A 377 -3.32 -4.37 -21.23
N SER A 378 -4.44 -5.04 -20.94
CA SER A 378 -5.64 -5.05 -21.78
C SER A 378 -6.90 -5.18 -20.92
N HIS A 379 -8.01 -4.62 -21.39
CA HIS A 379 -9.34 -4.85 -20.80
C HIS A 379 -9.87 -6.26 -21.15
N ASP A 380 -9.36 -6.86 -22.22
CA ASP A 380 -9.86 -8.14 -22.75
C ASP A 380 -9.13 -9.36 -22.14
N ASP A 381 -8.02 -9.14 -21.44
CA ASP A 381 -7.25 -10.21 -20.81
C ASP A 381 -6.63 -9.76 -19.48
N LEU A 382 -7.28 -10.17 -18.39
CA LEU A 382 -6.83 -9.87 -17.03
C LEU A 382 -5.75 -10.85 -16.54
N ARG A 383 -5.42 -11.91 -17.30
CA ARG A 383 -4.41 -12.92 -16.89
C ARG A 383 -3.00 -12.34 -16.87
N CYS A 384 -2.79 -11.29 -17.66
CA CYS A 384 -1.52 -10.56 -17.74
C CYS A 384 -1.41 -9.42 -16.73
N ALA A 385 -2.30 -9.36 -15.73
CA ALA A 385 -2.26 -8.33 -14.70
C ALA A 385 -0.98 -8.45 -13.85
N GLU A 386 -0.32 -7.32 -13.62
CA GLU A 386 0.90 -7.25 -12.81
C GLU A 386 0.69 -6.33 -11.62
N VAL A 387 1.02 -6.80 -10.42
CA VAL A 387 1.01 -5.95 -9.22
C VAL A 387 2.33 -5.19 -9.12
N ARG A 388 2.25 -3.85 -9.17
CA ARG A 388 3.41 -2.97 -9.03
C ARG A 388 3.39 -2.31 -7.66
N ALA A 389 4.44 -2.54 -6.87
CA ALA A 389 4.68 -1.76 -5.65
C ALA A 389 5.06 -0.31 -6.03
N LEU A 390 4.31 0.65 -5.50
CA LEU A 390 4.48 2.08 -5.77
C LEU A 390 5.23 2.78 -4.65
N ALA A 391 4.91 2.44 -3.41
CA ALA A 391 5.44 3.12 -2.23
C ALA A 391 5.60 2.13 -1.08
N SER A 392 6.51 2.44 -0.18
CA SER A 392 6.64 1.80 1.12
C SER A 392 5.88 2.62 2.16
N CYS A 393 5.05 1.96 2.97
CA CYS A 393 4.15 2.58 3.91
C CYS A 393 4.22 1.91 5.28
N LEU A 394 4.22 2.69 6.36
CA LEU A 394 4.06 2.18 7.72
C LEU A 394 2.60 2.35 8.14
N TYR A 395 1.84 1.25 8.24
CA TYR A 395 0.43 1.23 8.62
C TYR A 395 0.27 0.64 10.03
N PRO A 396 0.19 1.47 11.09
CA PRO A 396 0.29 0.96 12.45
C PRO A 396 -0.72 -0.14 12.78
N SER A 397 -1.97 -0.01 12.34
CA SER A 397 -3.04 -0.98 12.70
C SER A 397 -2.94 -2.26 11.87
N LEU A 398 -2.60 -2.16 10.58
CA LEU A 398 -2.37 -3.34 9.73
C LEU A 398 -1.15 -4.16 10.19
N SER A 399 -0.13 -3.50 10.74
CA SER A 399 1.03 -4.19 11.31
C SER A 399 0.72 -5.06 12.54
N LEU A 400 -0.48 -4.94 13.12
CA LEU A 400 -0.94 -5.79 14.23
C LEU A 400 -1.53 -7.13 13.75
N VAL A 401 -1.75 -7.31 12.45
CA VAL A 401 -2.33 -8.53 11.88
C VAL A 401 -1.24 -9.56 11.68
N ASN A 402 -1.36 -10.71 12.34
CA ASN A 402 -0.35 -11.77 12.27
C ASN A 402 -0.33 -12.53 10.94
N HIS A 403 0.74 -13.29 10.74
CA HIS A 403 0.97 -14.04 9.50
C HIS A 403 0.28 -15.41 9.44
N SER A 404 -0.27 -15.77 8.28
CA SER A 404 -0.53 -17.14 7.84
C SER A 404 -0.25 -17.28 6.34
N CYS A 405 0.29 -18.42 5.91
CA CYS A 405 0.44 -18.72 4.48
C CYS A 405 -0.87 -19.15 3.81
N ASP A 406 -1.92 -19.40 4.61
CA ASP A 406 -3.33 -19.48 4.20
C ASP A 406 -4.09 -18.35 4.92
N PRO A 407 -4.11 -17.12 4.37
CA PRO A 407 -4.67 -15.96 5.03
C PRO A 407 -6.20 -15.99 5.04
N VAL A 408 -6.80 -15.38 6.06
CA VAL A 408 -8.26 -15.25 6.19
C VAL A 408 -8.77 -13.87 5.75
N VAL A 409 -7.85 -12.96 5.44
CA VAL A 409 -8.11 -11.59 5.00
C VAL A 409 -7.24 -11.24 3.79
N VAL A 410 -7.63 -10.19 3.06
CA VAL A 410 -6.84 -9.59 1.99
C VAL A 410 -6.73 -8.07 2.20
N ARG A 411 -5.54 -7.54 1.91
CA ARG A 411 -5.30 -6.09 1.82
C ARG A 411 -5.73 -5.56 0.46
N ASN A 412 -6.51 -4.49 0.45
CA ASN A 412 -6.84 -3.75 -0.77
C ASN A 412 -6.34 -2.30 -0.64
N CYS A 413 -5.63 -1.81 -1.66
CA CYS A 413 -5.08 -0.46 -1.67
C CYS A 413 -6.05 0.49 -2.38
N ALA A 414 -6.36 1.62 -1.75
CA ALA A 414 -7.23 2.69 -2.25
C ALA A 414 -6.47 4.03 -2.32
N ALA A 415 -7.12 5.10 -2.76
CA ALA A 415 -6.52 6.42 -2.91
C ALA A 415 -5.85 6.94 -1.62
N ASN A 416 -4.89 7.87 -1.79
CA ASN A 416 -4.17 8.51 -0.69
C ASN A 416 -3.42 7.51 0.20
N ALA A 417 -2.83 6.48 -0.42
CA ALA A 417 -2.09 5.43 0.27
C ALA A 417 -2.91 4.72 1.36
N THR A 418 -4.24 4.67 1.26
CA THR A 418 -5.07 3.98 2.26
C THR A 418 -5.13 2.51 1.95
N CYS A 419 -5.18 1.67 2.98
CA CYS A 419 -5.30 0.23 2.81
C CYS A 419 -6.39 -0.32 3.71
N SER A 420 -7.30 -1.11 3.12
CA SER A 420 -8.34 -1.81 3.87
C SER A 420 -8.02 -3.30 3.99
N LEU A 421 -8.53 -3.90 5.06
CA LEU A 421 -8.44 -5.33 5.32
C LEU A 421 -9.83 -5.95 5.19
N THR A 422 -10.00 -6.83 4.21
CA THR A 422 -11.30 -7.42 3.85
C THR A 422 -11.30 -8.92 4.13
N ALA A 423 -12.38 -9.45 4.72
CA ALA A 423 -12.52 -10.88 5.00
C ALA A 423 -12.62 -11.73 3.71
N LEU A 424 -11.86 -12.82 3.64
CA LEU A 424 -11.86 -13.76 2.50
C LEU A 424 -12.74 -15.00 2.73
N ARG A 425 -13.21 -15.22 3.96
CA ARG A 425 -14.03 -16.36 4.36
C ARG A 425 -14.93 -15.96 5.54
N PRO A 426 -16.03 -16.67 5.78
CA PRO A 426 -16.79 -16.49 7.02
C PRO A 426 -15.90 -16.79 8.23
N LEU A 427 -15.91 -15.92 9.23
CA LEU A 427 -15.13 -16.08 10.45
C LEU A 427 -16.02 -15.85 11.67
N ALA A 428 -15.85 -16.67 12.69
CA ALA A 428 -16.60 -16.56 13.94
C ALA A 428 -15.95 -15.54 14.88
N ALA A 429 -16.73 -14.99 15.81
CA ALA A 429 -16.23 -14.24 16.95
C ALA A 429 -15.12 -15.04 17.68
N GLY A 430 -14.06 -14.36 18.10
CA GLY A 430 -12.87 -14.97 18.68
C GLY A 430 -11.84 -15.50 17.65
N SER A 431 -12.13 -15.42 16.34
CA SER A 431 -11.15 -15.77 15.32
C SER A 431 -10.05 -14.72 15.24
N GLU A 432 -8.80 -15.18 15.09
CA GLU A 432 -7.66 -14.31 14.84
C GLU A 432 -7.63 -13.85 13.37
N LEU A 433 -7.30 -12.57 13.15
CA LEU A 433 -7.06 -12.04 11.81
C LEU A 433 -5.65 -12.42 11.37
N LEU A 434 -5.56 -13.10 10.22
CA LEU A 434 -4.32 -13.64 9.69
C LEU A 434 -4.14 -13.26 8.22
N ASP A 435 -3.08 -12.52 7.92
CA ASP A 435 -2.71 -12.04 6.59
C ASP A 435 -1.46 -12.77 6.06
N CYS A 436 -1.19 -12.68 4.76
CA CYS A 436 0.00 -13.24 4.15
C CYS A 436 1.04 -12.14 3.95
N TYR A 437 2.21 -12.32 4.57
CA TYR A 437 3.31 -11.34 4.55
C TYR A 437 4.21 -11.51 3.32
N CYS A 438 4.27 -12.73 2.79
CA CYS A 438 5.08 -13.12 1.64
C CYS A 438 4.16 -13.80 0.61
N ALA A 439 4.55 -14.97 0.09
CA ALA A 439 3.73 -15.75 -0.81
C ALA A 439 2.76 -16.70 -0.09
N HIS A 440 1.60 -16.89 -0.72
CA HIS A 440 0.59 -17.89 -0.37
C HIS A 440 1.15 -19.32 -0.51
N TYR A 441 0.69 -20.26 0.31
CA TYR A 441 1.22 -21.63 0.30
C TYR A 441 1.12 -22.33 -1.05
N ALA A 442 0.09 -21.98 -1.83
CA ALA A 442 -0.19 -22.57 -3.12
C ALA A 442 0.79 -22.13 -4.22
N LEU A 443 1.47 -20.99 -4.03
CA LEU A 443 2.35 -20.38 -5.04
C LEU A 443 3.83 -20.64 -4.78
N GLN A 444 4.20 -20.87 -3.51
CA GLN A 444 5.59 -21.01 -3.10
C GLN A 444 5.79 -22.14 -2.11
N CYS A 445 6.89 -22.88 -2.25
CA CYS A 445 7.15 -24.03 -1.39
C CYS A 445 7.40 -23.62 0.08
N ARG A 446 7.19 -24.56 1.00
CA ARG A 446 7.31 -24.31 2.45
C ARG A 446 8.69 -23.76 2.83
N ALA A 447 9.76 -24.35 2.30
CA ALA A 447 11.13 -23.98 2.68
C ALA A 447 11.44 -22.52 2.35
N GLU A 448 11.08 -22.08 1.14
CA GLU A 448 11.28 -20.70 0.72
C GLU A 448 10.40 -19.71 1.50
N ARG A 449 9.13 -20.06 1.74
CA ARG A 449 8.25 -19.22 2.58
C ARG A 449 8.79 -19.06 4.00
N GLN A 450 9.22 -20.15 4.64
CA GLN A 450 9.81 -20.09 5.98
C GLN A 450 11.12 -19.30 6.00
N ALA A 451 11.96 -19.43 4.97
CA ALA A 451 13.19 -18.65 4.85
C ALA A 451 12.90 -17.14 4.69
N ALA A 452 11.93 -16.77 3.85
CA ALA A 452 11.51 -15.38 3.65
C ALA A 452 10.98 -14.77 4.96
N ILE A 453 10.09 -15.49 5.66
CA ILE A 453 9.53 -15.01 6.93
C ILE A 453 10.60 -14.90 8.02
N ALA A 454 11.48 -15.89 8.17
CA ALA A 454 12.54 -15.87 9.16
C ALA A 454 13.53 -14.73 8.94
N SER A 455 13.89 -14.48 7.67
CA SER A 455 14.82 -13.42 7.30
C SER A 455 14.28 -12.02 7.60
N GLN A 456 13.01 -11.75 7.27
CA GLN A 456 12.44 -10.40 7.36
C GLN A 456 11.73 -10.12 8.69
N TYR A 457 11.05 -11.11 9.26
CA TYR A 457 10.17 -10.94 10.42
C TYR A 457 10.66 -11.67 11.68
N CYS A 458 11.81 -12.34 11.61
CA CYS A 458 12.49 -12.97 12.75
C CYS A 458 11.70 -14.09 13.45
N PHE A 459 10.79 -14.78 12.75
CA PHE A 459 10.10 -15.97 13.28
C PHE A 459 9.97 -17.07 12.22
N VAL A 460 9.63 -18.29 12.66
CA VAL A 460 9.33 -19.42 11.76
C VAL A 460 7.84 -19.64 11.70
N CYS A 461 7.25 -19.56 10.50
CA CYS A 461 5.82 -19.76 10.33
C CYS A 461 5.39 -21.21 10.67
N ALA A 462 4.42 -21.33 11.58
CA ALA A 462 3.82 -22.59 12.04
C ALA A 462 2.30 -22.69 11.73
N CYS A 463 1.82 -21.95 10.72
CA CYS A 463 0.42 -22.09 10.26
C CYS A 463 0.14 -23.51 9.73
N ASP A 464 -1.13 -23.88 9.60
CA ASP A 464 -1.54 -25.23 9.15
C ASP A 464 -0.86 -25.66 7.85
N ALA A 465 -0.70 -24.73 6.89
CA ALA A 465 -0.04 -25.01 5.62
C ALA A 465 1.46 -25.32 5.77
N CYS A 466 2.16 -24.71 6.73
CA CYS A 466 3.55 -25.02 7.04
C CYS A 466 3.68 -26.30 7.86
N THR A 467 2.83 -26.45 8.88
CA THR A 467 2.84 -27.60 9.81
C THR A 467 2.56 -28.90 9.08
N HIS A 468 1.58 -28.92 8.17
CA HIS A 468 1.20 -30.11 7.41
C HIS A 468 1.83 -30.16 6.01
N ASN A 469 2.75 -29.25 5.67
CA ASN A 469 3.42 -29.16 4.38
C ASN A 469 2.44 -29.26 3.19
N TRP A 470 1.44 -28.38 3.14
CA TRP A 470 0.42 -28.40 2.09
C TRP A 470 1.05 -28.25 0.69
N PRO A 471 0.54 -28.98 -0.32
CA PRO A 471 1.07 -28.93 -1.68
C PRO A 471 0.75 -27.60 -2.37
N GLY A 472 1.64 -27.18 -3.28
CA GLY A 472 1.40 -26.03 -4.17
C GLY A 472 0.53 -26.39 -5.38
N LEU A 473 0.10 -25.38 -6.15
CA LEU A 473 -0.68 -25.56 -7.39
C LEU A 473 0.12 -26.24 -8.50
N SER A 474 1.43 -25.97 -8.56
CA SER A 474 2.34 -26.52 -9.59
C SER A 474 2.97 -27.86 -9.21
N ALA A 475 2.74 -28.34 -7.97
CA ALA A 475 3.15 -29.68 -7.61
C ALA A 475 2.27 -30.66 -8.39
N GLU A 476 2.88 -31.65 -9.06
CA GLU A 476 2.15 -32.83 -9.53
C GLU A 476 1.26 -33.30 -8.36
N PRO A 477 -0.05 -33.61 -8.59
CA PRO A 477 -0.90 -34.11 -7.53
C PRO A 477 -0.21 -35.33 -6.97
N LEU A 478 0.39 -35.21 -5.78
CA LEU A 478 1.06 -36.33 -5.13
C LEU A 478 0.06 -37.48 -5.13
N PRO A 479 0.44 -38.71 -5.51
CA PRO A 479 -0.46 -39.85 -5.46
C PRO A 479 -1.12 -39.92 -4.09
N GLY A 480 -2.42 -39.60 -4.01
CA GLY A 480 -3.16 -39.50 -2.75
C GLY A 480 -3.45 -38.09 -2.21
N THR A 481 -3.23 -37.01 -2.96
CA THR A 481 -3.76 -35.68 -2.61
C THR A 481 -5.29 -35.74 -2.62
N ARG A 482 -5.89 -35.93 -1.44
CA ARG A 482 -7.33 -36.07 -1.28
C ARG A 482 -7.96 -34.69 -1.11
N ILE A 483 -8.91 -34.36 -1.97
CA ILE A 483 -9.82 -33.24 -1.75
C ILE A 483 -10.84 -33.68 -0.71
N PHE A 484 -11.05 -32.85 0.32
CA PHE A 484 -12.01 -33.13 1.38
C PHE A 484 -13.18 -32.15 1.32
N LEU A 485 -14.39 -32.72 1.38
CA LEU A 485 -15.63 -31.97 1.40
C LEU A 485 -16.20 -31.95 2.82
N LYS A 486 -16.96 -30.90 3.14
CA LYS A 486 -17.86 -30.83 4.28
C LYS A 486 -19.26 -31.25 3.80
N CYS A 487 -19.88 -32.21 4.46
CA CYS A 487 -21.21 -32.68 4.07
C CYS A 487 -22.28 -31.60 4.36
N PRO A 488 -23.08 -31.15 3.37
CA PRO A 488 -24.12 -30.13 3.59
C PRO A 488 -25.19 -30.53 4.64
N ARG A 489 -25.37 -31.84 4.87
CA ARG A 489 -26.40 -32.36 5.79
C ARG A 489 -25.92 -32.50 7.24
N CYS A 490 -24.65 -32.85 7.46
CA CYS A 490 -24.14 -33.18 8.81
C CYS A 490 -22.79 -32.54 9.15
N SER A 491 -22.27 -31.69 8.26
CA SER A 491 -21.00 -30.96 8.39
C SER A 491 -19.75 -31.82 8.58
N LYS A 492 -19.87 -33.16 8.55
CA LYS A 492 -18.73 -34.07 8.65
C LYS A 492 -17.86 -34.01 7.40
N ARG A 493 -16.55 -34.01 7.64
CA ARG A 493 -15.51 -34.06 6.62
C ARG A 493 -15.44 -35.44 5.98
N PHE A 494 -15.41 -35.52 4.66
CA PHE A 494 -15.23 -36.77 3.91
C PHE A 494 -14.40 -36.55 2.63
N SER A 495 -13.78 -37.59 2.09
CA SER A 495 -12.97 -37.51 0.87
C SER A 495 -13.87 -37.46 -0.37
N LEU A 496 -13.56 -36.59 -1.33
CA LEU A 496 -14.26 -36.49 -2.61
C LEU A 496 -14.31 -37.83 -3.37
N ALA A 497 -13.28 -38.68 -3.18
CA ALA A 497 -13.17 -40.00 -3.80
C ALA A 497 -14.27 -40.98 -3.34
N GLU A 498 -14.86 -40.78 -2.16
CA GLU A 498 -15.92 -41.64 -1.61
C GLU A 498 -17.27 -41.43 -2.30
N ALA A 499 -17.44 -40.32 -3.05
CA ALA A 499 -18.67 -39.88 -3.72
C ALA A 499 -19.91 -39.64 -2.83
N LYS A 500 -19.97 -40.23 -1.63
CA LYS A 500 -21.01 -40.07 -0.61
C LYS A 500 -20.37 -39.75 0.74
N CYS A 501 -21.12 -39.05 1.59
CA CYS A 501 -20.69 -38.79 2.95
C CYS A 501 -20.57 -40.12 3.74
N THR A 502 -19.40 -40.37 4.31
CA THR A 502 -19.12 -41.57 5.11
C THR A 502 -19.90 -41.64 6.42
N ASN A 503 -20.51 -40.53 6.85
CA ASN A 503 -21.30 -40.46 8.08
C ASN A 503 -22.81 -40.65 7.85
N CYS A 504 -23.42 -39.95 6.88
CA CYS A 504 -24.87 -39.98 6.67
C CYS A 504 -25.31 -40.62 5.34
N GLY A 505 -24.37 -41.09 4.50
CA GLY A 505 -24.65 -41.72 3.21
C GLY A 505 -25.13 -40.79 2.10
N ASP A 506 -25.29 -39.50 2.39
CA ASP A 506 -25.81 -38.49 1.47
C ASP A 506 -24.78 -38.12 0.37
N ASN A 507 -25.26 -37.84 -0.84
CA ASN A 507 -24.41 -37.48 -1.99
C ASN A 507 -24.49 -35.99 -2.39
N ALA A 508 -25.22 -35.15 -1.64
CA ALA A 508 -25.40 -33.75 -1.99
C ALA A 508 -24.07 -32.99 -2.07
N GLY A 509 -23.10 -33.31 -1.21
CA GLY A 509 -21.76 -32.72 -1.26
C GLY A 509 -21.03 -32.99 -2.58
N ARG A 510 -21.08 -34.22 -3.11
CA ARG A 510 -20.46 -34.54 -4.41
C ARG A 510 -21.20 -33.87 -5.56
N LYS A 511 -22.53 -33.87 -5.54
CA LYS A 511 -23.35 -33.17 -6.54
C LYS A 511 -23.02 -31.68 -6.57
N ARG A 512 -22.94 -31.05 -5.39
CA ARG A 512 -22.59 -29.63 -5.25
C ARG A 512 -21.16 -29.35 -5.72
N TYR A 513 -20.21 -30.25 -5.47
CA TYR A 513 -18.85 -30.13 -5.99
C TYR A 513 -18.81 -30.11 -7.51
N THR A 514 -19.52 -31.03 -8.18
CA THR A 514 -19.59 -31.04 -9.65
C THR A 514 -20.21 -29.75 -10.19
N GLU A 515 -21.30 -29.28 -9.61
CA GLU A 515 -21.95 -28.02 -10.03
C GLU A 515 -21.06 -26.79 -9.81
N LEU A 516 -20.49 -26.65 -8.61
CA LEU A 516 -19.79 -25.44 -8.20
C LEU A 516 -18.35 -25.39 -8.70
N VAL A 517 -17.62 -26.50 -8.54
CA VAL A 517 -16.16 -26.57 -8.77
C VAL A 517 -15.83 -27.04 -10.19
N GLU A 518 -16.56 -28.01 -10.74
CA GLU A 518 -16.25 -28.57 -12.06
C GLU A 518 -16.94 -27.79 -13.20
N VAL A 519 -18.01 -27.03 -12.92
CA VAL A 519 -18.77 -26.28 -13.93
C VAL A 519 -18.73 -24.77 -13.69
N GLU A 520 -19.24 -24.28 -12.56
CA GLU A 520 -19.44 -22.84 -12.37
C GLU A 520 -18.13 -22.07 -12.19
N LEU A 521 -17.22 -22.53 -11.32
CA LEU A 521 -15.95 -21.86 -11.06
C LEU A 521 -15.08 -21.71 -12.34
N PRO A 522 -14.83 -22.75 -13.16
CA PRO A 522 -14.07 -22.62 -14.39
C PRO A 522 -14.72 -21.66 -15.38
N ARG A 523 -16.06 -21.71 -15.52
CA ARG A 523 -16.80 -20.80 -16.38
C ARG A 523 -16.65 -19.34 -15.93
N ARG A 524 -16.78 -19.07 -14.64
CA ARG A 524 -16.65 -17.72 -14.06
C ARG A 524 -15.24 -17.18 -14.16
N LEU A 525 -14.24 -18.03 -13.93
CA LEU A 525 -12.83 -17.71 -14.14
C LEU A 525 -12.59 -17.30 -15.58
N GLU A 526 -12.96 -18.15 -16.54
CA GLU A 526 -12.74 -17.89 -17.96
C GLU A 526 -13.42 -16.59 -18.42
N MET A 527 -14.69 -16.40 -18.07
CA MET A 527 -15.42 -15.18 -18.42
C MET A 527 -14.74 -13.92 -17.84
N SER A 528 -14.41 -13.95 -16.54
CA SER A 528 -13.85 -12.78 -15.86
C SER A 528 -12.44 -12.47 -16.34
N LEU A 529 -11.59 -13.50 -16.46
CA LEU A 529 -10.21 -13.37 -16.91
C LEU A 529 -10.11 -12.93 -18.37
N SER A 530 -11.09 -13.28 -19.20
CA SER A 530 -11.22 -12.77 -20.57
C SER A 530 -12.00 -11.45 -20.63
N GLY A 531 -11.92 -10.63 -19.57
CA GLY A 531 -12.40 -9.24 -19.56
C GLY A 531 -13.90 -9.00 -19.32
N HIS A 532 -14.72 -10.06 -19.18
CA HIS A 532 -16.18 -9.93 -19.05
C HIS A 532 -16.58 -9.63 -17.59
N VAL A 533 -16.19 -8.46 -17.09
CA VAL A 533 -16.51 -7.98 -15.74
C VAL A 533 -17.71 -7.03 -15.80
N THR A 534 -18.68 -7.24 -14.90
CA THR A 534 -19.90 -6.43 -14.78
C THR A 534 -20.00 -5.82 -13.38
N GLY A 535 -20.90 -4.87 -13.15
CA GLY A 535 -21.14 -4.31 -11.81
C GLY A 535 -21.51 -5.35 -10.75
N ASN A 536 -22.08 -6.49 -11.15
CA ASN A 536 -22.44 -7.58 -10.22
C ASN A 536 -21.29 -8.57 -9.98
N SER A 537 -20.11 -8.37 -10.60
CA SER A 537 -19.04 -9.37 -10.54
C SER A 537 -18.45 -9.59 -9.16
N LEU A 538 -18.27 -8.52 -8.39
CA LEU A 538 -17.81 -8.62 -7.02
C LEU A 538 -18.84 -9.34 -6.12
N ALA A 539 -20.14 -9.08 -6.33
CA ALA A 539 -21.20 -9.66 -5.52
C ALA A 539 -21.31 -11.18 -5.72
N TRP A 540 -21.33 -11.68 -6.96
CA TRP A 540 -21.42 -13.12 -7.17
C TRP A 540 -20.12 -13.85 -6.78
N SER A 541 -18.95 -13.22 -6.88
CA SER A 541 -17.68 -13.84 -6.46
C SER A 541 -17.58 -13.96 -4.94
N ARG A 542 -18.18 -13.03 -4.19
CA ARG A 542 -18.40 -13.17 -2.73
C ARG A 542 -19.24 -14.41 -2.41
N THR A 543 -20.41 -14.55 -3.05
CA THR A 543 -21.27 -15.73 -2.86
C THR A 543 -20.56 -17.03 -3.25
N LEU A 544 -19.80 -17.03 -4.35
CA LEU A 544 -18.99 -18.17 -4.75
C LEU A 544 -17.99 -18.58 -3.66
N LEU A 545 -17.32 -17.61 -3.02
CA LEU A 545 -16.45 -17.89 -1.89
C LEU A 545 -17.21 -18.44 -0.68
N GLU A 546 -18.37 -17.90 -0.32
CA GLU A 546 -19.16 -18.45 0.79
C GLU A 546 -19.52 -19.93 0.53
N GLU A 547 -20.02 -20.25 -0.66
CA GLU A 547 -20.38 -21.61 -1.04
C GLU A 547 -19.18 -22.56 -1.08
N LEU A 548 -18.02 -22.10 -1.56
CA LEU A 548 -16.78 -22.88 -1.51
C LEU A 548 -16.34 -23.13 -0.06
N ALA A 549 -16.61 -22.21 0.88
CA ALA A 549 -16.18 -22.29 2.28
C ALA A 549 -17.01 -23.33 3.03
N GLU A 550 -18.31 -23.35 2.73
CA GLU A 550 -19.26 -24.32 3.23
C GLU A 550 -18.99 -25.72 2.69
N LEU A 551 -18.52 -25.84 1.44
CA LEU A 551 -18.33 -27.13 0.78
C LEU A 551 -16.93 -27.73 1.01
N LEU A 552 -15.86 -26.93 0.97
CA LEU A 552 -14.49 -27.42 0.91
C LEU A 552 -13.79 -27.35 2.27
N SER A 553 -12.95 -28.35 2.56
CA SER A 553 -11.97 -28.29 3.64
C SER A 553 -10.60 -27.93 3.07
N ARG A 554 -9.86 -27.05 3.74
CA ARG A 554 -8.49 -26.67 3.36
C ARG A 554 -7.52 -27.85 3.56
N PRO A 555 -6.46 -27.99 2.74
CA PRO A 555 -6.18 -27.23 1.51
C PRO A 555 -7.12 -27.63 0.36
N ALA A 556 -7.48 -26.68 -0.50
CA ALA A 556 -8.35 -26.93 -1.64
C ALA A 556 -8.01 -26.01 -2.82
N PRO A 557 -7.46 -26.52 -3.93
CA PRO A 557 -7.10 -25.70 -5.09
C PRO A 557 -8.25 -24.88 -5.66
N ALA A 558 -9.46 -25.45 -5.70
CA ALA A 558 -10.66 -24.73 -6.16
C ALA A 558 -11.01 -23.52 -5.29
N TRP A 559 -10.80 -23.63 -3.97
CA TRP A 559 -10.91 -22.48 -3.06
C TRP A 559 -9.87 -21.41 -3.41
N ASP A 560 -8.61 -21.82 -3.59
CA ASP A 560 -7.52 -20.89 -3.90
C ASP A 560 -7.80 -20.12 -5.19
N MET A 561 -8.28 -20.81 -6.23
CA MET A 561 -8.67 -20.18 -7.50
C MET A 561 -9.84 -19.21 -7.33
N GLY A 562 -10.88 -19.58 -6.58
CA GLY A 562 -12.01 -18.69 -6.29
C GLY A 562 -11.58 -17.44 -5.51
N GLN A 563 -10.63 -17.61 -4.58
CA GLN A 563 -10.07 -16.52 -3.78
C GLN A 563 -9.28 -15.54 -4.66
N GLU A 564 -8.40 -16.01 -5.52
CA GLU A 564 -7.65 -15.13 -6.42
C GLU A 564 -8.57 -14.40 -7.41
N LEU A 565 -9.63 -15.06 -7.91
CA LEU A 565 -10.65 -14.41 -8.71
C LEU A 565 -11.36 -13.27 -7.95
N TYR A 566 -11.77 -13.52 -6.71
CA TYR A 566 -12.36 -12.49 -5.85
C TYR A 566 -11.43 -11.30 -5.64
N LYS A 567 -10.12 -11.53 -5.41
CA LYS A 567 -9.13 -10.45 -5.22
C LYS A 567 -8.98 -9.57 -6.46
N ILE A 568 -8.95 -10.16 -7.65
CA ILE A 568 -8.90 -9.40 -8.92
C ILE A 568 -10.16 -8.53 -9.06
N LEU A 569 -11.35 -9.12 -8.81
CA LEU A 569 -12.62 -8.40 -8.91
C LEU A 569 -12.76 -7.30 -7.85
N LEU A 570 -12.28 -7.54 -6.63
CA LEU A 570 -12.21 -6.54 -5.56
C LEU A 570 -11.30 -5.38 -5.96
N THR A 571 -10.17 -5.68 -6.59
CA THR A 571 -9.21 -4.66 -7.05
C THR A 571 -9.82 -3.80 -8.16
N LEU A 572 -10.54 -4.40 -9.10
CA LEU A 572 -11.23 -3.66 -10.17
C LEU A 572 -12.33 -2.74 -9.64
N ALA A 573 -13.09 -3.19 -8.64
CA ALA A 573 -14.20 -2.45 -8.04
C ALA A 573 -13.72 -1.34 -7.11
N ASP A 574 -12.86 -1.68 -6.15
CA ASP A 574 -12.55 -0.85 -4.98
C ASP A 574 -11.04 -0.61 -4.80
N GLY A 575 -10.21 -1.00 -5.75
CA GLY A 575 -8.75 -0.93 -5.64
C GLY A 575 -8.10 0.14 -6.52
N ASN A 576 -6.76 0.13 -6.50
CA ASN A 576 -5.93 0.93 -7.36
C ASN A 576 -5.46 0.13 -8.56
N TRP A 577 -5.74 0.64 -9.75
CA TRP A 577 -5.27 0.01 -10.98
C TRP A 577 -5.03 1.00 -12.10
N CYS A 578 -4.19 0.60 -13.04
CA CYS A 578 -3.89 1.34 -14.25
C CYS A 578 -4.07 0.46 -15.47
N MET A 579 -4.53 1.06 -16.56
CA MET A 579 -4.52 0.45 -17.89
C MET A 579 -3.55 1.24 -18.75
N GLU A 580 -2.63 0.53 -19.41
CA GLU A 580 -1.68 1.13 -20.33
C GLU A 580 -1.86 0.47 -21.70
N PRO A 581 -2.05 1.25 -22.79
CA PRO A 581 -2.06 0.65 -24.10
C PRO A 581 -0.64 0.14 -24.36
N THR A 582 -0.52 -1.14 -24.72
CA THR A 582 0.73 -1.68 -25.25
C THR A 582 1.20 -0.75 -26.35
N THR A 583 2.35 -0.10 -26.17
CA THR A 583 3.01 0.59 -27.27
C THR A 583 3.22 -0.43 -28.39
N PRO A 584 2.74 -0.17 -29.63
CA PRO A 584 2.99 -1.06 -30.75
C PRO A 584 4.48 -1.17 -31.08
#